data_AF-A0A8J3DFM6-F1
#
_entry.id   AF-A0A8J3DFM6-F1
#
_cell.length_a   1.000
_cell.length_b   1.000
_cell.length_c   1.000
_cell.angle_alpha   90.00
_cell.angle_beta   90.00
_cell.angle_gamma   90.00
#
_symmetry.space_group_name_H-M   'P 1'
#
loop_
_entity.id
_entity.type
_entity.pdbx_description
1 polymer ?
#
loop_
_entity_poly.entity_id
_entity_poly.type
_entity_poly.pdbx_seq_one_letter_code
_entity_poly.pdbx_strand_id
1 'polypeptide(L)'
;MNYVLLKRDLFENPEHKGYTGIRDKAGVWTEAEIENYHRKNRYDPSFRDSYALPLDQAPEFTNECYHDLSLDHLRGKVERLQEALTPSGATKAAYIGEFSFDVDDRDEDGDECSRNVVVPWTTVKEIMATIRTRAEMKEAA
;
A
#
# COMPACT_ATOMS: atom_id res chain seq x y z
N MET A 1 4.13 -18.19 4.63
CA MET A 1 4.55 -16.95 5.33
C MET A 1 5.70 -16.35 4.54
N ASN A 2 5.74 -15.03 4.39
CA ASN A 2 6.75 -14.34 3.58
C ASN A 2 7.80 -13.69 4.49
N TYR A 3 9.05 -13.68 4.02
CA TYR A 3 10.20 -13.20 4.76
C TYR A 3 10.99 -12.17 3.97
N VAL A 4 11.72 -11.33 4.69
CA VAL A 4 12.77 -10.45 4.17
C VAL A 4 14.10 -10.88 4.76
N LEU A 5 15.16 -10.82 3.95
CA LEU A 5 16.53 -11.07 4.40
C LEU A 5 17.19 -9.76 4.79
N LEU A 6 17.76 -9.71 5.98
CA LEU A 6 18.58 -8.62 6.46
C LEU A 6 20.04 -9.05 6.53
N LYS A 7 20.93 -8.14 6.16
CA LYS A 7 22.37 -8.28 6.36
C LYS A 7 22.96 -6.93 6.68
N ARG A 8 23.69 -6.84 7.81
CA ARG A 8 24.26 -5.57 8.30
C ARG A 8 23.19 -4.49 8.38
N ASP A 9 22.03 -4.87 8.90
CA ASP A 9 20.87 -3.99 9.06
C ASP A 9 20.35 -3.34 7.76
N LEU A 10 20.54 -3.99 6.61
CA LEU A 10 19.91 -3.60 5.35
C LEU A 10 19.17 -4.80 4.77
N PHE A 11 18.01 -4.55 4.18
CA PHE A 11 17.28 -5.56 3.42
C PHE A 11 18.05 -5.91 2.15
N GLU A 12 18.01 -7.17 1.77
CA GLU A 12 18.50 -7.60 0.48
C GLU A 12 17.49 -7.24 -0.62
N ASN A 13 17.99 -6.74 -1.76
CA ASN A 13 17.13 -6.44 -2.91
C ASN A 13 16.75 -7.72 -3.66
N PRO A 14 15.63 -7.69 -4.41
CA PRO A 14 15.30 -8.76 -5.35
C PRO A 14 16.48 -9.04 -6.31
N GLU A 15 16.65 -10.31 -6.70
CA GLU A 15 17.69 -10.75 -7.65
C GLU A 15 19.13 -10.41 -7.21
N HIS A 16 19.39 -10.26 -5.90
CA HIS A 16 20.71 -9.93 -5.34
C HIS A 16 21.31 -8.61 -5.87
N LYS A 17 20.47 -7.63 -6.24
CA LYS A 17 20.89 -6.31 -6.75
C LYS A 17 21.36 -5.35 -5.64
N GLY A 18 22.08 -5.88 -4.65
CA GLY A 18 22.57 -5.13 -3.49
C GLY A 18 21.59 -5.10 -2.32
N TYR A 19 21.66 -4.01 -1.56
CA TYR A 19 20.93 -3.87 -0.29
C TYR A 19 20.19 -2.52 -0.24
N THR A 20 19.10 -2.48 0.51
CA THR A 20 18.28 -1.29 0.73
C THR A 20 17.84 -1.20 2.17
N GLY A 21 17.73 0.02 2.70
CA GLY A 21 17.11 0.24 3.99
C GLY A 21 15.58 0.30 3.92
N ILE A 22 14.97 0.19 2.74
CA ILE A 22 13.53 0.41 2.52
C ILE A 22 12.83 -0.92 2.27
N ARG A 23 11.91 -1.32 3.16
CA ARG A 23 11.20 -2.61 3.08
C ARG A 23 10.43 -2.78 1.77
N ASP A 24 9.79 -1.72 1.27
CA ASP A 24 9.00 -1.76 0.03
C ASP A 24 9.86 -2.06 -1.22
N LYS A 25 11.19 -1.93 -1.11
CA LYS A 25 12.16 -2.26 -2.18
C LYS A 25 12.89 -3.59 -1.92
N ALA A 26 12.63 -4.23 -0.78
CA ALA A 26 13.26 -5.48 -0.41
C ALA A 26 12.77 -6.64 -1.29
N GLY A 27 13.61 -7.68 -1.42
CA GLY A 27 13.16 -8.98 -1.89
C GLY A 27 12.16 -9.60 -0.92
N VAL A 28 11.33 -10.49 -1.43
CA VAL A 28 10.42 -11.29 -0.62
C VAL A 28 10.71 -12.75 -0.89
N TRP A 29 10.97 -13.50 0.18
CA TRP A 29 11.32 -14.91 0.11
C TRP A 29 10.27 -15.77 0.80
N THR A 30 10.07 -16.95 0.25
CA THR A 30 9.28 -18.01 0.85
C THR A 30 10.05 -18.72 1.95
N GLU A 31 9.33 -19.47 2.79
CA GLU A 31 9.95 -20.23 3.88
C GLU A 31 10.98 -21.27 3.41
N ALA A 32 10.77 -21.87 2.23
CA ALA A 32 11.69 -22.84 1.64
C ALA A 32 13.01 -22.18 1.20
N GLU A 33 12.95 -20.94 0.69
CA GLU A 33 14.14 -20.23 0.21
C GLU A 33 15.04 -19.74 1.36
N ILE A 34 14.46 -19.55 2.56
CA ILE A 34 15.19 -19.09 3.75
C ILE A 34 15.57 -20.21 4.73
N GLU A 35 15.45 -21.49 4.34
CA GLU A 35 15.72 -22.64 5.21
C GLU A 35 17.12 -22.58 5.85
N ASN A 36 18.12 -22.14 5.08
CA ASN A 36 19.50 -22.04 5.53
C ASN A 36 19.84 -20.73 6.27
N TYR A 37 18.88 -19.84 6.47
CA TYR A 37 19.10 -18.55 7.12
C TYR A 37 18.68 -18.59 8.59
N HIS A 38 19.46 -17.93 9.45
CA HIS A 38 19.07 -17.71 10.83
C HIS A 38 17.79 -16.87 10.87
N ARG A 39 16.78 -17.30 11.64
CA ARG A 39 15.48 -16.63 11.71
C ARG A 39 15.35 -15.86 13.01
N LYS A 40 14.90 -14.61 12.92
CA LYS A 40 14.46 -13.83 14.08
C LYS A 40 12.97 -13.56 13.97
N ASN A 41 12.29 -13.51 15.12
CA ASN A 41 10.85 -13.20 15.19
C ASN A 41 10.58 -11.70 15.38
N ARG A 42 11.63 -10.91 15.57
CA ARG A 42 11.56 -9.46 15.77
C ARG A 42 12.79 -8.81 15.15
N TYR A 43 12.59 -7.63 14.59
CA TYR A 43 13.68 -6.78 14.11
C TYR A 43 14.64 -6.39 15.24
N ASP A 44 15.92 -6.58 14.97
CA ASP A 44 17.03 -6.28 15.88
C ASP A 44 18.15 -5.61 15.07
N PRO A 45 18.41 -4.30 15.28
CA PRO A 45 19.39 -3.56 14.52
C PRO A 45 20.80 -4.02 14.89
N SER A 46 21.39 -4.85 14.03
CA SER A 46 22.73 -5.39 14.22
C SER A 46 23.53 -5.30 12.93
N PHE A 47 24.68 -4.64 13.02
CA PHE A 47 25.60 -4.43 11.90
C PHE A 47 26.40 -5.71 11.55
N ARG A 48 26.30 -6.77 12.35
CA ARG A 48 27.09 -8.00 12.18
C ARG A 48 26.25 -9.22 11.82
N ASP A 49 24.93 -9.13 11.93
CA ASP A 49 24.06 -10.27 11.72
C ASP A 49 23.53 -10.32 10.29
N SER A 50 23.31 -11.55 9.83
CA SER A 50 22.47 -11.87 8.67
C SER A 50 21.33 -12.74 9.14
N TYR A 51 20.09 -12.33 8.94
CA TYR A 51 18.93 -13.09 9.38
C TYR A 51 17.70 -12.86 8.50
N ALA A 52 16.81 -13.84 8.49
CA ALA A 52 15.48 -13.72 7.91
C ALA A 52 14.50 -13.23 8.97
N LEU A 53 13.62 -12.31 8.57
CA LEU A 53 12.58 -11.72 9.40
C LEU A 53 11.24 -11.86 8.69
N PRO A 54 10.16 -12.26 9.37
CA PRO A 54 8.82 -12.21 8.79
C PRO A 54 8.48 -10.81 8.28
N LEU A 55 7.85 -10.73 7.10
CA LEU A 55 7.57 -9.47 6.43
C LEU A 55 6.70 -8.52 7.27
N ASP A 56 5.78 -9.07 8.07
CA ASP A 56 4.91 -8.34 9.00
C ASP A 56 5.66 -7.76 10.20
N GLN A 57 6.81 -8.34 10.55
CA GLN A 57 7.67 -7.90 11.66
C GLN A 57 8.79 -6.95 11.19
N ALA A 58 8.97 -6.78 9.88
CA ALA A 58 9.99 -5.92 9.31
C ALA A 58 9.60 -4.43 9.41
N PRO A 59 10.51 -3.55 9.87
CA PRO A 59 10.24 -2.12 9.91
C PRO A 59 10.13 -1.58 8.48
N GLU A 60 9.48 -0.43 8.29
CA GLU A 60 9.40 0.22 6.98
C GLU A 60 10.80 0.68 6.51
N PHE A 61 11.61 1.16 7.45
CA PHE A 61 13.00 1.54 7.24
C PHE A 61 13.90 0.84 8.26
N THR A 62 15.05 0.34 7.83
CA THR A 62 16.09 -0.12 8.76
C THR A 62 16.85 1.06 9.36
N ASN A 63 17.67 0.80 10.39
CA ASN A 63 18.45 1.84 11.05
C ASN A 63 19.57 2.36 10.14
N GLU A 64 20.12 1.51 9.28
CA GLU A 64 21.11 1.89 8.26
C GLU A 64 20.50 2.50 6.99
N CYS A 65 19.19 2.76 6.95
CA CYS A 65 18.59 3.48 5.85
C CYS A 65 19.04 4.95 5.88
N TYR A 66 19.67 5.42 4.80
CA TYR A 66 19.99 6.83 4.68
C TYR A 66 18.72 7.72 4.79
N HIS A 67 18.86 8.82 5.52
CA HIS A 67 17.72 9.67 5.85
C HIS A 67 17.11 10.35 4.61
N ASP A 68 17.94 10.75 3.65
CA ASP A 68 17.50 11.30 2.37
C ASP A 68 16.68 10.27 1.57
N LEU A 69 17.13 9.02 1.48
CA LEU A 69 16.41 7.95 0.78
C LEU A 69 15.07 7.60 1.42
N SER A 70 15.01 7.57 2.75
CA SER A 70 13.74 7.33 3.46
C SER A 70 12.77 8.51 3.28
N LEU A 71 13.25 9.75 3.34
CA LEU A 71 12.43 10.93 3.05
C LEU A 71 11.90 10.94 1.62
N ASP A 72 12.74 10.65 0.63
CA ASP A 72 12.32 10.62 -0.77
C ASP A 72 11.32 9.49 -1.05
N HIS A 73 11.50 8.33 -0.40
CA HIS A 73 10.52 7.24 -0.46
C HIS A 73 9.17 7.65 0.13
N LEU A 74 9.18 8.28 1.31
CA LEU A 74 7.97 8.78 1.97
C LEU A 74 7.28 9.85 1.12
N ARG A 75 8.03 10.80 0.56
CA ARG A 75 7.49 11.83 -0.34
C ARG A 75 6.82 11.22 -1.56
N GLY A 76 7.48 10.27 -2.23
CA GLY A 76 6.89 9.58 -3.37
C GLY A 76 5.66 8.74 -2.99
N LYS A 77 5.62 8.16 -1.79
CA LYS A 77 4.45 7.43 -1.28
C LYS A 77 3.28 8.37 -1.02
N VAL A 78 3.53 9.52 -0.39
CA VAL A 78 2.54 10.58 -0.18
C VAL A 78 2.01 11.11 -1.51
N GLU A 79 2.88 11.37 -2.48
CA GLU A 79 2.48 11.87 -3.81
C GLU A 79 1.55 10.89 -4.52
N ARG A 80 1.89 9.59 -4.57
CA ARG A 80 1.02 8.55 -5.15
C ARG A 80 -0.34 8.44 -4.45
N LEU A 81 -0.35 8.54 -3.12
CA LEU A 81 -1.59 8.51 -2.35
C LEU A 81 -2.45 9.76 -2.62
N GLN A 82 -1.81 10.94 -2.71
CA GLN A 82 -2.49 12.18 -3.06
C GLN A 82 -3.04 12.15 -4.49
N GLU A 83 -2.30 11.59 -5.45
CA GLU A 83 -2.76 11.40 -6.82
C GLU A 83 -4.00 10.50 -6.85
N ALA A 84 -3.95 9.33 -6.19
CA ALA A 84 -5.09 8.41 -6.12
C ALA A 84 -6.34 9.04 -5.48
N LEU A 85 -6.15 9.92 -4.49
CA LEU A 85 -7.23 10.64 -3.81
C LEU A 85 -7.64 11.94 -4.51
N THR A 86 -7.02 12.31 -5.62
CA THR A 86 -7.33 13.54 -6.37
C THR A 86 -8.10 13.21 -7.64
N PRO A 87 -9.44 13.45 -7.64
CA PRO A 87 -10.24 13.21 -8.82
C PRO A 87 -9.76 14.05 -10.02
N SER A 88 -9.28 13.37 -11.04
CA SER A 88 -8.83 13.92 -12.30
C SER A 88 -9.59 13.27 -13.49
N GLY A 89 -9.33 13.74 -14.71
CA GLY A 89 -9.84 13.07 -15.91
C GLY A 89 -9.34 11.62 -16.04
N ALA A 90 -8.11 11.34 -15.61
CA ALA A 90 -7.52 10.00 -15.64
C ALA A 90 -8.21 9.06 -14.64
N THR A 91 -8.41 9.50 -13.40
CA THR A 91 -9.12 8.69 -12.39
C THR A 91 -10.60 8.54 -12.72
N LYS A 92 -11.21 9.51 -13.41
CA LYS A 92 -12.61 9.40 -13.87
C LYS A 92 -12.79 8.18 -14.78
N ALA A 93 -11.89 7.97 -15.74
CA ALA A 93 -11.98 6.84 -16.65
C ALA A 93 -11.84 5.48 -15.92
N ALA A 94 -11.03 5.44 -14.86
CA ALA A 94 -10.92 4.25 -14.00
C ALA A 94 -12.21 4.03 -13.19
N TYR A 95 -12.74 5.07 -12.53
CA TYR A 95 -13.85 4.91 -11.59
C TYR A 95 -15.26 4.97 -12.19
N ILE A 96 -15.42 5.49 -13.41
CA ILE A 96 -16.74 5.64 -14.02
C ILE A 96 -17.31 4.26 -14.38
N GLY A 97 -18.39 3.88 -13.70
CA GLY A 97 -19.03 2.57 -13.88
C GLY A 97 -18.48 1.44 -12.99
N GLU A 98 -17.41 1.67 -12.21
CA GLU A 98 -16.96 0.69 -11.20
C GLU A 98 -17.91 0.60 -10.00
N PHE A 99 -18.60 1.72 -9.71
CA PHE A 99 -19.54 1.79 -8.61
C PHE A 99 -20.96 1.91 -9.16
N SER A 100 -21.76 0.90 -8.88
CA SER A 100 -23.21 0.92 -9.06
C SER A 100 -23.88 0.18 -7.91
N PHE A 101 -25.18 0.41 -7.77
CA PHE A 101 -26.01 -0.33 -6.84
C PHE A 101 -27.34 -0.64 -7.50
N ASP A 102 -27.89 -1.79 -7.18
CA ASP A 102 -29.22 -2.18 -7.65
C ASP A 102 -30.28 -1.58 -6.73
N VAL A 103 -31.33 -1.04 -7.35
CA VAL A 103 -32.50 -0.50 -6.66
C VAL A 103 -33.71 -1.29 -7.12
N ASP A 104 -34.49 -1.79 -6.18
CA ASP A 104 -35.79 -2.39 -6.48
C ASP A 104 -36.72 -1.31 -7.02
N ASP A 105 -37.28 -1.55 -8.20
CA ASP A 105 -38.10 -0.62 -8.97
C ASP A 105 -39.30 -1.37 -9.57
N ARG A 106 -40.21 -0.64 -10.22
CA ARG A 106 -41.29 -1.24 -11.00
C ARG A 106 -41.24 -0.73 -12.43
N ASP A 107 -41.43 -1.64 -13.39
CA ASP A 107 -41.48 -1.28 -14.80
C ASP A 107 -42.81 -0.63 -15.21
N GLU A 108 -42.95 -0.33 -16.50
CA GLU A 108 -44.15 0.32 -17.05
C GLU A 108 -45.43 -0.53 -16.91
N ASP A 109 -45.28 -1.85 -16.74
CA ASP A 109 -46.38 -2.80 -16.55
C ASP A 109 -46.68 -3.06 -15.06
N GLY A 110 -45.86 -2.50 -14.15
CA GLY A 110 -46.01 -2.59 -12.70
C GLY A 110 -45.34 -3.81 -12.08
N ASP A 111 -44.57 -4.57 -12.85
CA ASP A 111 -43.81 -5.73 -12.40
C ASP A 111 -42.53 -5.29 -11.67
N GLU A 112 -42.15 -6.04 -10.62
CA GLU A 112 -40.95 -5.75 -9.83
C GLU A 112 -39.69 -6.06 -10.66
N CYS A 113 -38.83 -5.06 -10.80
CA CYS A 113 -37.56 -5.17 -11.50
C CYS A 113 -36.42 -4.54 -10.69
N SER A 114 -35.18 -4.92 -10.97
CA SER A 114 -34.00 -4.28 -10.36
C SER A 114 -33.33 -3.37 -11.37
N ARG A 115 -33.21 -2.09 -11.04
CA ARG A 115 -32.53 -1.09 -11.86
C ARG A 115 -31.13 -0.84 -11.33
N ASN A 116 -30.13 -1.03 -12.18
CA ASN A 116 -28.75 -0.69 -11.85
C ASN A 116 -28.53 0.83 -11.94
N VAL A 117 -28.12 1.45 -10.84
CA VAL A 117 -27.83 2.88 -10.75
C VAL A 117 -26.34 3.10 -10.64
N VAL A 118 -25.75 3.72 -11.67
CA VAL A 118 -24.33 4.11 -11.65
C VAL A 118 -24.13 5.31 -10.76
N VAL A 119 -23.08 5.28 -9.93
CA VAL A 119 -22.72 6.41 -9.07
C VAL A 119 -22.24 7.59 -9.93
N PRO A 120 -22.86 8.78 -9.81
CA PRO A 120 -22.43 9.95 -10.57
C PRO A 120 -20.99 10.37 -10.22
N TRP A 121 -20.25 10.84 -11.22
CA TRP A 121 -18.88 11.32 -11.03
C TRP A 121 -18.76 12.47 -10.03
N THR A 122 -19.81 13.30 -9.89
CA THR A 122 -19.88 14.35 -8.87
C THR A 122 -19.85 13.77 -7.46
N THR A 123 -20.59 12.69 -7.21
CA THR A 123 -20.63 12.00 -5.91
C THR A 123 -19.28 11.37 -5.58
N VAL A 124 -18.60 10.76 -6.56
CA VAL A 124 -17.24 10.22 -6.37
C VAL A 124 -16.27 11.31 -5.92
N LYS A 125 -16.35 12.52 -6.50
CA LYS A 125 -15.53 13.67 -6.08
C LYS A 125 -15.81 14.10 -4.65
N GLU A 126 -17.08 14.17 -4.26
CA GLU A 126 -17.49 14.56 -2.91
C GLU A 126 -17.01 13.55 -1.86
N ILE A 127 -17.10 12.25 -2.17
CA ILE A 127 -16.58 11.17 -1.31
C ILE A 127 -15.06 11.33 -1.13
N MET A 128 -14.30 11.48 -2.22
CA MET A 128 -12.84 11.65 -2.15
C MET A 128 -12.43 12.92 -1.39
N ALA A 129 -13.17 14.02 -1.57
CA ALA A 129 -12.96 15.24 -0.80
C ALA A 129 -13.20 15.01 0.71
N THR A 130 -14.28 14.32 1.06
CA THR A 130 -14.62 14.00 2.46
C THR A 130 -13.55 13.11 3.10
N ILE A 131 -13.06 12.09 2.39
CA ILE A 131 -11.99 11.21 2.85
C ILE A 131 -10.70 12.02 3.10
N ARG A 132 -10.36 12.93 2.16
CA ARG A 132 -9.18 13.80 2.29
C ARG A 132 -9.27 14.68 3.52
N THR A 133 -10.39 15.39 3.72
CA THR A 133 -10.60 16.23 4.91
C THR A 133 -10.48 15.43 6.20
N ARG A 134 -11.03 14.20 6.24
CA ARG A 134 -10.91 13.32 7.40
C ARG A 134 -9.46 12.90 7.67
N ALA A 135 -8.68 12.62 6.62
CA ALA A 135 -7.27 12.24 6.76
C ALA A 135 -6.46 13.40 7.37
N GLU A 136 -6.68 14.62 6.89
CA GLU A 136 -6.02 15.84 7.39
C GLU A 136 -6.38 16.14 8.86
N MET A 137 -7.64 15.92 9.27
CA MET A 137 -8.06 16.11 10.67
C MET A 137 -7.41 15.12 11.64
N LYS A 138 -7.03 13.92 11.18
CA LYS A 138 -6.40 12.88 12.02
C LYS A 138 -4.92 13.15 12.31
N GLU A 139 -4.25 13.99 11.51
CA GLU A 139 -2.86 14.40 11.77
C GLU A 139 -2.77 15.56 12.77
N ALA A 140 -3.89 16.26 13.05
CA ALA A 140 -3.94 17.41 13.94
C ALA A 140 -4.35 17.09 15.40
N ALA A 141 -4.53 15.80 15.75
CA ALA A 141 -4.97 15.32 17.06
C ALA A 141 -3.95 14.35 17.67
#